data_AF-A0A2H5WCV9-F1
#
_entry.id   AF-A0A2H5WCV9-F1
#
_cell.length_a   1.000
_cell.length_b   1.000
_cell.length_c   1.000
_cell.angle_alpha   90.00
_cell.angle_beta   90.00
_cell.angle_gamma   90.00
#
_symmetry.space_group_name_H-M   'P 1'
#
loop_
_entity.id
_entity.type
_entity.pdbx_description
1 polymer ?
#
loop_
_entity_poly.entity_id
_entity_poly.type
_entity_poly.pdbx_seq_one_letter_code
_entity_poly.pdbx_strand_id
1 'polypeptide(L)'
;MVLCNPVPASHAMPPDVVAAAVRRAEERAEREGVRGKALTPFLLSALAEETAGASLEANLALLEANAALAAEVAAELAGRPR
;
A
#
# COMPACT_ATOMS: atom_id res chain seq x y z
N MET A 1 -17.32 -6.78 4.99
CA MET A 1 -16.59 -6.06 6.07
C MET A 1 -15.19 -5.76 5.55
N VAL A 2 -14.67 -4.55 5.82
CA VAL A 2 -13.27 -4.19 5.55
C VAL A 2 -12.64 -3.85 6.89
N LEU A 3 -11.51 -4.48 7.21
CA LEU A 3 -10.72 -4.19 8.39
C LEU A 3 -9.47 -3.42 7.94
N CYS A 4 -9.35 -2.17 8.36
CA CYS A 4 -8.19 -1.33 8.03
C CYS A 4 -7.14 -1.49 9.13
N ASN A 5 -5.97 -1.99 8.76
CA ASN A 5 -4.82 -2.14 9.64
C ASN A 5 -3.75 -1.13 9.21
N PRO A 6 -3.27 -0.25 10.11
CA PRO A 6 -2.24 0.70 9.76
C PRO A 6 -0.91 -0.01 9.44
N VAL A 7 -0.10 0.61 8.59
CA VAL A 7 1.30 0.19 8.40
C VAL A 7 2.05 0.31 9.74
N PRO A 8 2.97 -0.62 10.08
CA PRO A 8 3.79 -0.49 11.28
C PRO A 8 4.49 0.87 11.34
N ALA A 9 4.48 1.52 12.51
CA ALA A 9 5.01 2.87 12.67
C ALA A 9 6.49 3.00 12.27
N SER A 10 7.28 1.93 12.44
CA SER A 10 8.69 1.85 12.03
C SER A 10 8.91 1.88 10.52
N HIS A 11 7.87 1.56 9.73
CA HIS A 11 7.89 1.54 8.26
C HIS A 11 6.94 2.60 7.66
N ALA A 12 6.33 3.43 8.51
CA ALA A 12 5.43 4.48 8.07
C ALA A 12 6.23 5.62 7.42
N MET A 13 5.80 6.03 6.23
CA MET A 13 6.38 7.18 5.54
C MET A 13 5.68 8.49 5.96
N PRO A 14 6.39 9.64 5.91
CA PRO A 14 5.76 10.93 6.13
C PRO A 14 4.61 11.18 5.14
N PRO A 15 3.40 11.56 5.60
CA PRO A 15 2.23 11.71 4.73
C PRO A 15 2.43 12.71 3.59
N ASP A 16 3.14 13.80 3.86
CA ASP A 16 3.46 14.85 2.90
C ASP A 16 4.40 14.36 1.79
N VAL A 17 5.39 13.52 2.15
CA VAL A 17 6.30 12.88 1.20
C VAL A 17 5.53 11.93 0.28
N VAL A 18 4.68 11.07 0.83
CA VAL A 18 3.84 10.15 0.04
C VAL A 18 2.90 10.92 -0.87
N ALA A 19 2.20 11.92 -0.35
CA ALA A 19 1.27 12.73 -1.14
C ALA A 19 1.97 13.46 -2.30
N ALA A 20 3.19 13.96 -2.08
CA ALA A 20 3.96 14.60 -3.13
C ALA A 20 4.42 13.61 -4.21
N ALA A 21 4.86 12.41 -3.83
CA ALA A 21 5.27 11.37 -4.77
C ALA A 21 4.08 10.84 -5.59
N VAL A 22 2.90 10.65 -4.97
CA VAL A 22 1.67 10.26 -5.68
C VAL A 22 1.28 11.30 -6.73
N ARG A 23 1.28 12.60 -6.40
CA ARG A 23 0.98 13.66 -7.37
C ARG A 23 1.91 13.62 -8.58
N ARG A 24 3.23 13.45 -8.35
CA ARG A 24 4.21 13.36 -9.46
C ARG A 24 3.99 12.11 -10.31
N ALA A 25 3.63 10.98 -9.70
CA ALA A 25 3.29 9.75 -10.41
C ALA A 25 2.01 9.90 -11.26
N GLU A 26 0.99 10.58 -10.74
CA GLU A 26 -0.26 10.88 -11.46
C GLU A 26 0.01 11.81 -12.66
N GLU A 27 0.73 12.91 -12.46
CA GLU A 27 1.13 13.82 -13.54
C GLU A 27 1.94 13.08 -14.62
N ARG A 28 2.81 12.15 -14.22
CA ARG A 28 3.57 11.32 -15.16
C ARG A 28 2.66 10.39 -15.96
N ALA A 29 1.71 9.72 -15.29
CA ALA A 29 0.73 8.86 -15.95
C ALA A 29 -0.11 9.62 -16.98
N GLU A 30 -0.50 10.86 -16.66
CA GLU A 30 -1.22 11.75 -17.56
C GLU A 30 -0.40 12.11 -18.81
N ARG A 31 0.86 12.53 -18.61
CA ARG A 31 1.77 12.86 -19.73
C ARG A 31 2.03 11.67 -20.65
N GLU A 32 2.14 10.47 -20.08
CA GLU A 32 2.38 9.23 -20.83
C GLU A 32 1.08 8.60 -21.37
N GLY A 33 -0.09 9.18 -21.07
CA GLY A 33 -1.39 8.69 -21.55
C GLY A 33 -1.82 7.35 -20.95
N VAL A 34 -1.26 6.96 -19.81
CA VAL A 34 -1.56 5.68 -19.14
C VAL A 34 -2.95 5.72 -18.49
N ARG A 35 -3.82 4.77 -18.84
CA ARG A 35 -5.23 4.76 -18.41
C ARG A 35 -5.77 3.35 -18.16
N GLY A 36 -6.96 3.29 -17.55
CA GLY A 36 -7.68 2.04 -17.32
C GLY A 36 -6.90 1.08 -16.42
N LYS A 37 -6.91 -0.22 -16.77
CA LYS A 37 -6.25 -1.27 -15.98
C LYS A 37 -4.73 -1.10 -15.86
N ALA A 38 -4.11 -0.34 -16.77
CA ALA A 38 -2.68 -0.05 -16.74
C ALA A 38 -2.29 1.03 -15.71
N LEU A 39 -3.27 1.81 -15.22
CA LEU A 39 -2.99 2.95 -14.34
C LEU A 39 -2.43 2.52 -12.98
N THR A 40 -3.08 1.59 -12.28
CA THR A 40 -2.62 1.19 -10.94
C THR A 40 -1.23 0.55 -10.94
N PRO A 41 -0.89 -0.42 -11.82
CA PRO A 41 0.47 -0.95 -11.90
C PRO A 41 1.51 0.14 -12.19
N PHE A 42 1.18 1.09 -13.06
CA PHE A 42 2.05 2.22 -13.37
C PHE A 42 2.29 3.12 -12.16
N LEU A 43 1.22 3.56 -11.48
CA LEU A 43 1.32 4.44 -10.32
C LEU A 43 2.14 3.80 -9.18
N LEU A 44 1.98 2.49 -8.95
CA LEU A 44 2.76 1.78 -7.94
C LEU A 44 4.24 1.71 -8.30
N SER A 45 4.58 1.46 -9.57
CA SER A 45 5.98 1.48 -10.03
C SER A 45 6.58 2.88 -9.91
N ALA A 46 5.86 3.90 -10.39
CA ALA A 46 6.30 5.28 -10.32
C ALA A 46 6.48 5.76 -8.88
N LEU A 47 5.59 5.37 -7.96
CA LEU A 47 5.72 5.70 -6.54
C LEU A 47 6.97 5.06 -5.91
N ALA A 48 7.28 3.81 -6.28
CA ALA A 48 8.51 3.15 -5.84
C ALA A 48 9.76 3.87 -6.36
N GLU A 49 9.77 4.29 -7.63
CA GLU A 49 10.86 5.08 -8.22
C GLU A 49 11.03 6.45 -7.52
N GLU A 50 9.94 7.19 -7.35
CA GLU A 50 9.89 8.52 -6.72
C GLU A 50 10.33 8.53 -5.25
N THR A 51 10.23 7.39 -4.59
CA THR A 51 10.57 7.22 -3.16
C THR A 51 11.86 6.41 -2.97
N ALA A 52 12.60 6.15 -4.06
CA ALA A 52 13.82 5.34 -4.05
C ALA A 52 13.65 3.97 -3.36
N GLY A 53 12.47 3.36 -3.52
CA GLY A 53 12.11 2.06 -2.95
C GLY A 53 11.43 2.11 -1.58
N ALA A 54 11.43 3.25 -0.87
CA ALA A 54 10.87 3.33 0.48
C ALA A 54 9.36 2.98 0.53
N SER A 55 8.58 3.33 -0.51
CA SER A 55 7.17 2.94 -0.59
C SER A 55 6.97 1.44 -0.77
N LEU A 56 7.92 0.77 -1.44
CA LEU A 56 7.88 -0.68 -1.63
C LEU A 56 8.16 -1.40 -0.29
N GLU A 57 9.15 -0.92 0.47
CA GLU A 57 9.45 -1.44 1.81
C GLU A 57 8.26 -1.26 2.77
N ALA A 58 7.66 -0.06 2.78
CA ALA A 58 6.46 0.20 3.58
C ALA A 58 5.28 -0.70 3.19
N ASN A 59 5.09 -0.96 1.88
CA ASN A 59 4.04 -1.84 1.38
C ASN A 59 4.27 -3.31 1.76
N LEU A 60 5.53 -3.78 1.76
CA LEU A 60 5.86 -5.13 2.22
C LEU A 60 5.58 -5.30 3.72
N ALA A 61 6.01 -4.35 4.55
CA ALA A 61 5.73 -4.37 5.98
C ALA A 61 4.21 -4.31 6.28
N LEU A 62 3.45 -3.54 5.50
CA LEU A 62 1.98 -3.52 5.58
C LEU A 62 1.37 -4.88 5.20
N LEU A 63 1.88 -5.54 4.15
CA LEU A 63 1.39 -6.84 3.72
C LEU A 63 1.59 -7.91 4.80
N GLU A 64 2.77 -7.93 5.42
CA GLU A 64 3.08 -8.83 6.54
C GLU A 64 2.19 -8.56 7.76
N ALA A 65 2.00 -7.29 8.13
CA ALA A 65 1.11 -6.90 9.22
C ALA A 65 -0.35 -7.30 8.95
N ASN A 66 -0.81 -7.13 7.70
CA ASN A 66 -2.15 -7.55 7.29
C ASN A 66 -2.32 -9.06 7.35
N ALA A 67 -1.32 -9.83 6.92
CA ALA A 67 -1.35 -11.28 6.99
C ALA A 67 -1.41 -11.78 8.45
N ALA A 68 -0.65 -11.17 9.35
CA ALA A 68 -0.67 -11.49 10.78
C ALA A 68 -2.06 -11.23 11.40
N LEU A 69 -2.61 -10.02 11.22
CA LEU A 69 -3.94 -9.69 11.74
C LEU A 69 -5.03 -10.56 11.14
N ALA A 70 -4.96 -10.87 9.84
CA ALA A 70 -5.92 -11.76 9.19
C ALA A 70 -5.88 -13.17 9.78
N ALA A 71 -4.69 -13.69 10.13
CA ALA A 71 -4.54 -14.98 10.79
C ALA A 71 -5.16 -14.99 12.19
N GLU A 72 -4.95 -13.94 12.99
CA GLU A 72 -5.58 -13.79 14.31
C GLU A 72 -7.11 -13.78 14.20
N VAL A 73 -7.65 -12.97 13.28
CA VAL A 73 -9.10 -12.92 13.03
C VAL A 73 -9.64 -14.28 12.60
N ALA A 74 -8.95 -14.98 11.71
CA ALA A 74 -9.37 -16.29 11.24
C ALA A 74 -9.38 -17.34 12.37
N ALA A 75 -8.37 -17.35 13.24
CA ALA A 75 -8.29 -18.24 14.39
C ALA A 75 -9.45 -18.01 15.37
N GLU A 76 -9.72 -16.76 15.70
CA GLU A 76 -10.84 -16.39 16.58
C GLU A 76 -12.21 -16.76 15.99
N LEU A 77 -12.39 -16.61 14.68
CA LEU A 77 -13.63 -17.00 14.01
C LEU A 77 -13.80 -18.52 13.96
N ALA A 78 -12.71 -19.27 13.74
CA ALA A 78 -12.75 -20.73 13.69
C ALA A 78 -13.01 -21.36 15.06
N GLY A 79 -12.54 -20.74 16.15
CA GLY A 79 -12.72 -21.23 17.52
C GLY A 79 -14.09 -20.92 18.13
N ARG A 80 -14.94 -20.11 17.48
CA ARG A 80 -16.26 -19.74 18.01
C ARG A 80 -17.23 -20.94 17.91
N PRO A 81 -17.90 -21.32 19.02
CA PRO A 81 -18.99 -22.29 18.95
C PRO A 81 -20.11 -21.71 18.07
N ARG A 82 -20.79 -22.61 17.33
CA ARG A 82 -21.91 -22.25 16.44
C ARG A 82 -23.13 -21.78 17.22
#